data_AF-A0A3Q2Z0P3-F1
#
_entry.id   AF-A0A3Q2Z0P3-F1
#
_cell.length_a   1.000
_cell.length_b   1.000
_cell.length_c   1.000
_cell.angle_alpha   90.00
_cell.angle_beta   90.00
_cell.angle_gamma   90.00
#
_symmetry.space_group_name_H-M   'P 1'
#
loop_
_entity.id
_entity.type
_entity.pdbx_description
1 polymer ?
#
loop_
_entity_poly.entity_id
_entity_poly.type
_entity_poly.pdbx_seq_one_letter_code
_entity_poly.pdbx_strand_id
1 'polypeptide(L)'
;MSAQLLAVLLAFTSLCAASEPDCEELVKPLQLDTHSPIFGKWVLHVSSWDKPGLKSDLVAANSSWIELSPSSQSGSISLYWADRLNDNKCLQGSADVTVSGMTSHTTFNINNHTSYHEGKYYATCSDCLLSEDTTLLPDGKSKGRYLFLFTRTGKLEPSELETFKKQAVCLNFPPEFYFLDSDLCPDDRKTGATSEGEEPTGSAK
;
A
#
# COMPACT_ATOMS: atom_id res chain seq x y z
N MET A 1 13.19 41.55 -45.69
CA MET A 1 13.72 40.44 -44.87
C MET A 1 13.05 40.48 -43.49
N SER A 2 11.77 40.12 -43.41
CA SER A 2 11.04 40.11 -42.11
C SER A 2 10.00 38.99 -42.01
N ALA A 3 9.50 38.47 -43.14
CA ALA A 3 8.54 37.38 -43.13
C ALA A 3 9.17 36.01 -42.79
N GLN A 4 10.45 35.79 -43.11
CA GLN A 4 11.11 34.50 -42.84
C GLN A 4 11.55 34.33 -41.38
N LEU A 5 11.74 35.42 -40.64
CA LEU A 5 12.06 35.38 -39.20
C LEU A 5 10.82 35.01 -38.35
N LEU A 6 9.62 35.38 -38.81
CA LEU A 6 8.35 35.05 -38.12
C LEU A 6 7.95 33.58 -38.29
N ALA A 7 8.27 32.97 -39.43
CA ALA A 7 7.98 31.55 -39.69
C ALA A 7 8.85 30.60 -38.86
N VAL A 8 10.09 31.00 -38.54
CA VAL A 8 11.02 30.19 -37.72
C VAL A 8 10.66 30.27 -36.23
N LEU A 9 10.11 31.39 -35.75
CA LEU A 9 9.71 31.52 -34.34
C LEU A 9 8.44 30.73 -33.97
N LEU A 10 7.53 30.51 -34.92
CA LEU A 10 6.30 29.73 -34.71
C LEU A 10 6.50 28.22 -34.77
N ALA A 11 7.66 27.75 -35.25
CA ALA A 11 7.99 26.33 -35.30
C ALA A 11 8.58 25.80 -33.98
N PHE A 12 9.06 26.67 -33.09
CA PHE A 12 9.72 26.29 -31.84
C PHE A 12 8.80 26.14 -30.61
N THR A 13 7.49 26.41 -30.74
CA THR A 13 6.55 26.26 -29.62
C THR A 13 5.82 24.91 -29.58
N SER A 14 6.17 23.96 -30.45
CA SER A 14 5.44 22.70 -30.59
C SER A 14 6.02 21.50 -29.80
N LEU A 15 7.10 21.66 -29.04
CA LEU A 15 7.80 20.54 -28.43
C LEU A 15 7.83 20.64 -26.91
N CYS A 16 6.68 20.39 -26.27
CA CYS A 16 6.58 20.00 -24.85
C CYS A 16 5.16 19.53 -24.47
N ALA A 17 4.45 18.84 -25.36
CA ALA A 17 3.44 17.90 -24.90
C ALA A 17 4.18 16.58 -24.69
N ALA A 18 4.79 16.40 -23.51
CA ALA A 18 5.03 15.04 -23.05
C ALA A 18 3.64 14.42 -23.02
N SER A 19 3.34 13.49 -23.95
CA SER A 19 2.09 12.74 -23.89
C SER A 19 2.00 12.21 -22.47
N GLU A 20 0.95 12.59 -21.74
CA GLU A 20 0.72 12.03 -20.41
C GLU A 20 0.85 10.50 -20.56
N PRO A 21 1.61 9.83 -19.67
CA PRO A 21 1.81 8.40 -19.82
C PRO A 21 0.45 7.73 -19.94
N ASP A 22 0.32 6.80 -20.88
CA ASP A 22 -0.93 6.06 -21.05
C ASP A 22 -1.26 5.37 -19.73
N CYS A 23 -2.49 5.57 -19.24
CA CYS A 23 -2.92 4.95 -18.00
C CYS A 23 -2.76 3.43 -18.04
N GLU A 24 -2.84 2.80 -19.22
CA GLU A 24 -2.57 1.37 -19.39
C GLU A 24 -1.17 0.97 -18.87
N GLU A 25 -0.16 1.79 -19.13
CA GLU A 25 1.21 1.53 -18.66
C GLU A 25 1.35 1.83 -17.16
N LEU A 26 0.80 2.96 -16.71
CA LEU A 26 0.92 3.40 -15.32
C LEU A 26 0.19 2.48 -14.32
N VAL A 27 -0.92 1.88 -14.72
CA VAL A 27 -1.71 0.97 -13.86
C VAL A 27 -1.62 -0.47 -14.32
N LYS A 28 -0.43 -0.87 -14.82
CA LYS A 28 -0.16 -2.25 -15.18
C LYS A 28 -0.29 -3.16 -13.94
N PRO A 29 -1.23 -4.13 -13.93
CA PRO A 29 -1.44 -4.99 -12.78
C PRO A 29 -0.27 -5.96 -12.57
N LEU A 30 -0.02 -6.31 -11.30
CA LEU A 30 0.94 -7.34 -10.92
C LEU A 30 0.27 -8.72 -10.89
N GLN A 31 1.04 -9.75 -11.26
CA GLN A 31 0.62 -11.13 -11.03
C GLN A 31 0.91 -11.53 -9.58
N LEU A 32 -0.06 -12.23 -8.98
CA LEU A 32 -0.02 -12.66 -7.59
C LEU A 32 0.26 -14.16 -7.56
N ASP A 33 1.54 -14.52 -7.52
CA ASP A 33 2.02 -15.89 -7.38
C ASP A 33 3.11 -15.98 -6.28
N THR A 34 3.71 -17.15 -6.10
CA THR A 34 4.74 -17.39 -5.07
C THR A 34 6.05 -16.64 -5.28
N HIS A 35 6.24 -16.01 -6.44
CA HIS A 35 7.40 -15.17 -6.78
C HIS A 35 7.05 -13.69 -6.93
N SER A 36 5.82 -13.31 -6.57
CA SER A 36 5.33 -11.95 -6.72
C SER A 36 6.21 -10.94 -5.97
N PRO A 37 6.52 -9.77 -6.57
CA PRO A 37 7.38 -8.77 -5.93
C PRO A 37 6.76 -8.12 -4.69
N ILE A 38 5.50 -8.45 -4.37
CA ILE A 38 4.77 -7.93 -3.21
C ILE A 38 5.28 -8.48 -1.87
N PHE A 39 6.08 -9.55 -1.87
CA PHE A 39 6.54 -10.16 -0.62
C PHE A 39 7.55 -9.29 0.16
N GLY A 40 7.57 -9.53 1.46
CA GLY A 40 8.39 -8.85 2.44
C GLY A 40 7.64 -7.74 3.18
N LYS A 41 8.42 -6.96 3.94
CA LYS A 41 7.92 -5.86 4.75
C LYS A 41 7.81 -4.57 3.95
N TRP A 42 6.76 -3.80 4.24
CA TRP A 42 6.38 -2.56 3.58
C TRP A 42 5.81 -1.56 4.58
N VAL A 43 6.20 -0.30 4.44
CA VAL A 43 5.79 0.81 5.32
C VAL A 43 4.85 1.73 4.55
N LEU A 44 3.65 1.97 5.08
CA LEU A 44 2.67 2.82 4.42
C LEU A 44 3.14 4.28 4.45
N HIS A 45 3.26 4.89 3.28
CA HIS A 45 3.76 6.26 3.15
C HIS A 45 2.64 7.25 2.85
N VAL A 46 1.77 6.92 1.89
CA VAL A 46 0.67 7.79 1.47
C VAL A 46 -0.55 6.97 1.05
N SER A 47 -1.72 7.53 1.31
CA SER A 47 -3.02 6.92 0.99
C SER A 47 -3.99 7.91 0.34
N SER A 48 -4.94 7.39 -0.44
CA SER A 48 -6.10 8.09 -0.97
C SER A 48 -7.37 7.24 -0.79
N TRP A 49 -8.54 7.85 -0.93
CA TRP A 49 -9.84 7.20 -0.73
C TRP A 49 -10.89 7.78 -1.69
N ASP A 50 -11.84 6.96 -2.18
CA ASP A 50 -12.81 7.41 -3.18
C ASP A 50 -14.20 7.80 -2.62
N LYS A 51 -14.51 7.42 -1.39
CA LYS A 51 -15.76 7.79 -0.70
C LYS A 51 -15.47 8.61 0.57
N PRO A 52 -16.20 9.72 0.80
CA PRO A 52 -15.96 10.58 1.98
C PRO A 52 -16.01 9.86 3.32
N GLY A 53 -16.88 8.85 3.45
CA GLY A 53 -17.05 8.08 4.70
C GLY A 53 -15.90 7.13 5.04
N LEU A 54 -14.89 7.01 4.18
CA LEU A 54 -13.71 6.16 4.39
C LEU A 54 -12.51 6.92 4.98
N LYS A 55 -12.51 8.25 4.91
CA LYS A 55 -11.39 9.08 5.40
C LYS A 55 -11.08 8.85 6.88
N SER A 56 -12.11 8.64 7.70
CA SER A 56 -11.97 8.43 9.15
C SER A 56 -11.12 7.22 9.50
N ASP A 57 -11.19 6.17 8.67
CA ASP A 57 -10.51 4.91 8.94
C ASP A 57 -9.00 5.08 8.69
N LEU A 58 -8.61 5.85 7.67
CA LEU A 58 -7.21 6.17 7.35
C LEU A 58 -6.54 7.05 8.42
N VAL A 59 -7.22 8.11 8.84
CA VAL A 59 -6.66 9.09 9.78
C VAL A 59 -6.67 8.62 11.23
N ALA A 60 -7.17 7.41 11.50
CA ALA A 60 -7.12 6.78 12.82
C ALA A 60 -5.72 6.23 13.16
N ALA A 61 -4.87 6.03 12.14
CA ALA A 61 -3.49 5.60 12.28
C ALA A 61 -2.51 6.74 11.97
N ASN A 62 -1.53 6.91 12.85
CA ASN A 62 -0.38 7.79 12.65
C ASN A 62 0.65 7.14 11.70
N SER A 63 0.86 5.83 11.84
CA SER A 63 1.79 5.05 11.02
C SER A 63 1.32 3.61 10.86
N SER A 64 1.76 2.94 9.79
CA SER A 64 1.38 1.55 9.50
C SER A 64 2.48 0.83 8.74
N TRP A 65 2.64 -0.46 8.99
CA TRP A 65 3.43 -1.35 8.15
C TRP A 65 2.76 -2.71 8.00
N ILE A 66 3.03 -3.36 6.88
CA ILE A 66 2.59 -4.72 6.57
C ILE A 66 3.77 -5.61 6.23
N GLU A 67 3.59 -6.91 6.37
CA GLU A 67 4.49 -7.93 5.86
C GLU A 67 3.68 -9.02 5.17
N LEU A 68 3.99 -9.25 3.90
CA LEU A 68 3.40 -10.30 3.08
C LEU A 68 4.42 -11.43 2.93
N SER A 69 4.02 -12.67 3.22
CA SER A 69 4.88 -13.84 3.05
C SER A 69 4.14 -15.00 2.38
N PRO A 70 4.84 -15.88 1.63
CA PRO A 70 4.23 -17.10 1.12
C PRO A 70 3.65 -17.95 2.26
N SER A 71 2.43 -18.44 2.10
CA SER A 71 1.84 -19.41 3.05
C SER A 71 2.27 -20.84 2.69
N SER A 72 2.19 -21.75 3.66
CA SER A 72 2.34 -23.19 3.43
C SER A 72 1.14 -23.79 2.69
N GLN A 73 -0.01 -23.09 2.68
CA GLN A 73 -1.18 -23.45 1.89
C GLN A 73 -1.05 -22.92 0.46
N SER A 74 -1.14 -23.82 -0.52
CA SER A 74 -1.05 -23.48 -1.95
C SER A 74 -2.05 -22.37 -2.31
N GLY A 75 -1.59 -21.32 -2.98
CA GLY A 75 -2.42 -20.21 -3.43
C GLY A 75 -2.84 -19.21 -2.35
N SER A 76 -2.25 -19.28 -1.16
CA SER A 76 -2.50 -18.33 -0.06
C SER A 76 -1.24 -17.54 0.31
N ILE A 77 -1.45 -16.31 0.77
CA ILE A 77 -0.42 -15.40 1.26
C ILE A 77 -0.74 -15.11 2.73
N SER A 78 0.26 -15.12 3.59
CA SER A 78 0.11 -14.67 4.97
C SER A 78 0.39 -13.17 5.04
N LEU A 79 -0.54 -12.41 5.59
CA LEU A 79 -0.41 -10.98 5.88
C LEU A 79 -0.26 -10.78 7.38
N TYR A 80 0.77 -10.04 7.77
CA TYR A 80 0.86 -9.42 9.09
C TYR A 80 0.80 -7.91 8.95
N TRP A 81 0.14 -7.22 9.86
CA TRP A 81 -0.02 -5.78 9.85
C TRP A 81 0.13 -5.20 11.25
N ALA A 82 0.58 -3.95 11.31
CA ALA A 82 0.78 -3.23 12.56
C ALA A 82 0.57 -1.73 12.35
N ASP A 83 -0.42 -1.20 13.05
CA ASP A 83 -0.83 0.20 12.99
C ASP A 83 -0.57 0.89 14.33
N ARG A 84 0.04 2.07 14.29
CA ARG A 84 0.12 2.96 15.45
C ARG A 84 -1.09 3.89 15.43
N LEU A 85 -1.96 3.76 16.40
CA LEU A 85 -3.15 4.60 16.54
C LEU A 85 -2.80 5.98 17.10
N ASN A 86 -3.73 6.92 16.99
CA ASN A 86 -3.57 8.31 17.45
C ASN A 86 -3.31 8.45 18.96
N ASP A 87 -3.69 7.46 19.77
CA ASP A 87 -3.38 7.39 21.20
C ASP A 87 -2.04 6.70 21.51
N ASN A 88 -1.19 6.55 20.49
CA ASN A 88 0.12 5.87 20.49
C ASN A 88 0.08 4.36 20.79
N LYS A 89 -1.09 3.73 20.86
CA LYS A 89 -1.19 2.28 20.99
C LYS A 89 -0.89 1.60 19.67
N CYS A 90 -0.26 0.44 19.76
CA CYS A 90 -0.05 -0.44 18.63
C CYS A 90 -1.19 -1.45 18.54
N LEU A 91 -1.83 -1.48 17.39
CA LEU A 91 -2.83 -2.47 17.01
C LEU A 91 -2.22 -3.34 15.92
N GLN A 92 -2.13 -4.65 16.15
CA GLN A 92 -1.43 -5.56 15.26
C GLN A 92 -2.22 -6.84 15.08
N GLY A 93 -2.00 -7.52 13.96
CA GLY A 93 -2.68 -8.78 13.69
C GLY A 93 -2.17 -9.48 12.44
N SER A 94 -2.78 -10.60 12.15
CA SER A 94 -2.52 -11.39 10.95
C SER A 94 -3.82 -11.78 10.27
N ALA A 95 -3.76 -11.96 8.96
CA ALA A 95 -4.84 -12.49 8.16
C ALA A 95 -4.29 -13.40 7.05
N ASP A 96 -5.08 -14.37 6.66
CA ASP A 96 -4.83 -15.12 5.44
C ASP A 96 -5.42 -14.37 4.24
N VAL A 97 -4.64 -14.31 3.18
CA VAL A 97 -4.99 -13.67 1.92
C VAL A 97 -5.10 -14.77 0.87
N THR A 98 -6.27 -14.92 0.28
CA THR A 98 -6.48 -15.85 -0.84
C THR A 98 -6.38 -15.09 -2.16
N VAL A 99 -5.92 -15.76 -3.22
CA VAL A 99 -5.73 -15.12 -4.53
C VAL A 99 -6.62 -15.78 -5.58
N SER A 100 -7.36 -14.95 -6.31
CA SER A 100 -8.15 -15.35 -7.48
C SER A 100 -7.75 -14.49 -8.68
N GLY A 101 -6.91 -15.05 -9.56
CA GLY A 101 -6.33 -14.31 -10.68
C GLY A 101 -5.40 -13.20 -10.20
N MET A 102 -5.77 -11.95 -10.44
CA MET A 102 -5.02 -10.75 -10.00
C MET A 102 -5.62 -10.07 -8.77
N THR A 103 -6.69 -10.65 -8.20
CA THR A 103 -7.40 -10.10 -7.05
C THR A 103 -7.02 -10.91 -5.81
N SER A 104 -6.63 -10.21 -4.75
CA SER A 104 -6.49 -10.81 -3.42
C SER A 104 -7.76 -10.61 -2.61
N HIS A 105 -8.17 -11.61 -1.84
CA HIS A 105 -9.32 -11.54 -0.95
C HIS A 105 -8.84 -11.72 0.50
N THR A 106 -9.28 -10.82 1.37
CA THR A 106 -8.86 -10.81 2.78
C THR A 106 -10.05 -10.51 3.67
N THR A 107 -10.12 -11.19 4.81
CA THR A 107 -11.08 -10.90 5.87
C THR A 107 -10.32 -10.49 7.11
N PHE A 108 -10.54 -9.27 7.59
CA PHE A 108 -9.98 -8.81 8.86
C PHE A 108 -11.01 -8.94 9.96
N ASN A 109 -10.56 -9.43 11.11
CA ASN A 109 -11.33 -9.49 12.35
C ASN A 109 -10.60 -8.66 13.41
N ILE A 110 -11.03 -7.42 13.60
CA ILE A 110 -10.36 -6.44 14.46
C ILE A 110 -11.37 -5.97 15.51
N ASN A 111 -11.07 -6.14 16.79
CA ASN A 111 -11.95 -5.70 17.89
C ASN A 111 -13.42 -6.15 17.74
N ASN A 112 -13.64 -7.41 17.35
CA ASN A 112 -14.95 -8.01 17.05
C ASN A 112 -15.71 -7.37 15.87
N HIS A 113 -15.03 -6.57 15.04
CA HIS A 113 -15.55 -6.10 13.76
C HIS A 113 -14.93 -6.93 12.62
N THR A 114 -15.80 -7.46 11.77
CA THR A 114 -15.40 -8.18 10.55
C THR A 114 -15.52 -7.26 9.35
N SER A 115 -14.47 -7.19 8.55
CA SER A 115 -14.43 -6.45 7.29
C SER A 115 -13.87 -7.31 6.17
N TYR A 116 -14.39 -7.12 4.96
CA TYR A 116 -14.08 -7.92 3.78
C TYR A 116 -13.44 -7.03 2.72
N HIS A 117 -12.36 -7.52 2.12
CA HIS A 117 -11.48 -6.71 1.30
C HIS A 117 -11.10 -7.44 0.01
N GLU A 118 -11.13 -6.70 -1.10
CA GLU A 118 -10.57 -7.11 -2.38
C GLU A 118 -9.40 -6.20 -2.76
N GLY A 119 -8.20 -6.76 -2.80
CA GLY A 119 -6.97 -6.06 -3.13
C GLY A 119 -6.53 -6.29 -4.58
N LYS A 120 -5.98 -5.25 -5.18
CA LYS A 120 -5.24 -5.30 -6.45
C LYS A 120 -3.90 -4.60 -6.29
N TYR A 121 -2.92 -5.04 -7.06
CA TYR A 121 -1.56 -4.48 -6.98
C TYR A 121 -1.08 -4.09 -8.36
N TYR A 122 -0.29 -3.02 -8.41
CA TYR A 122 0.14 -2.39 -9.67
C TYR A 122 1.65 -2.16 -9.68
N ALA A 123 2.25 -2.25 -10.86
CA ALA A 123 3.64 -1.88 -11.05
C ALA A 123 3.83 -0.38 -10.73
N THR A 124 4.93 -0.04 -10.06
CA THR A 124 5.26 1.34 -9.66
C THR A 124 6.79 1.46 -9.52
N CYS A 125 7.32 2.12 -8.48
CA CYS A 125 8.75 2.14 -8.20
C CYS A 125 9.29 0.78 -7.69
N SER A 126 10.61 0.54 -7.80
CA SER A 126 11.23 -0.74 -7.42
C SER A 126 11.18 -1.05 -5.92
N ASP A 127 11.21 -0.01 -5.09
CA ASP A 127 11.14 -0.10 -3.63
C ASP A 127 9.77 0.36 -3.09
N CYS A 128 8.73 0.24 -3.93
CA CYS A 128 7.35 0.60 -3.62
C CYS A 128 6.40 -0.59 -3.82
N LEU A 129 5.28 -0.53 -3.12
CA LEU A 129 4.13 -1.39 -3.33
C LEU A 129 2.89 -0.52 -3.45
N LEU A 130 2.29 -0.48 -4.65
CA LEU A 130 1.02 0.18 -4.87
C LEU A 130 -0.11 -0.85 -4.78
N SER A 131 -1.07 -0.60 -3.88
CA SER A 131 -2.23 -1.45 -3.66
C SER A 131 -3.52 -0.64 -3.70
N GLU A 132 -4.50 -1.09 -4.48
CA GLU A 132 -5.90 -0.69 -4.36
C GLU A 132 -6.60 -1.69 -3.44
N ASP A 133 -7.32 -1.20 -2.44
CA ASP A 133 -8.11 -2.02 -1.52
C ASP A 133 -9.58 -1.61 -1.61
N THR A 134 -10.44 -2.54 -2.00
CA THR A 134 -11.89 -2.33 -2.01
C THR A 134 -12.51 -2.96 -0.77
N THR A 135 -13.05 -2.13 0.12
CA THR A 135 -13.82 -2.61 1.26
C THR A 135 -15.24 -2.98 0.80
N LEU A 136 -15.70 -4.17 1.19
CA LEU A 136 -17.01 -4.70 0.85
C LEU A 136 -17.98 -4.65 2.05
N LEU A 137 -19.24 -4.43 1.75
CA LEU A 137 -20.36 -4.65 2.66
C LEU A 137 -20.69 -6.15 2.77
N PRO A 138 -21.44 -6.59 3.80
CA PRO A 138 -21.83 -7.99 3.95
C PRO A 138 -22.63 -8.57 2.77
N ASP A 139 -23.27 -7.72 1.96
CA ASP A 139 -23.98 -8.11 0.74
C ASP A 139 -23.07 -8.19 -0.50
N GLY A 140 -21.76 -8.02 -0.32
CA GLY A 140 -20.73 -8.06 -1.37
C GLY A 140 -20.60 -6.77 -2.20
N LYS A 141 -21.39 -5.73 -1.93
CA LYS A 141 -21.24 -4.44 -2.64
C LYS A 141 -20.05 -3.65 -2.10
N SER A 142 -19.39 -2.90 -2.97
CA SER A 142 -18.33 -1.98 -2.56
C SER A 142 -18.88 -0.89 -1.64
N LYS A 143 -18.28 -0.78 -0.44
CA LYS A 143 -18.43 0.37 0.47
C LYS A 143 -17.62 1.57 -0.07
N GLY A 144 -16.49 1.28 -0.71
CA GLY A 144 -15.58 2.21 -1.35
C GLY A 144 -14.19 1.61 -1.44
N ARG A 145 -13.22 2.43 -1.86
CA ARG A 145 -11.85 2.00 -2.16
C ARG A 145 -10.84 2.91 -1.50
N TYR A 146 -9.72 2.30 -1.15
CA TYR A 146 -8.48 2.95 -0.77
C TYR A 146 -7.42 2.71 -1.83
N LEU A 147 -6.50 3.66 -1.95
CA LEU A 147 -5.26 3.49 -2.69
C LEU A 147 -4.11 3.72 -1.72
N PHE A 148 -3.22 2.75 -1.61
CA PHE A 148 -2.11 2.76 -0.68
C PHE A 148 -0.79 2.65 -1.43
N LEU A 149 0.13 3.56 -1.13
CA LEU A 149 1.52 3.43 -1.54
C LEU A 149 2.37 3.13 -0.32
N PHE A 150 2.91 1.92 -0.29
CA PHE A 150 3.91 1.52 0.67
C PHE A 150 5.31 1.62 0.07
N THR A 151 6.31 1.72 0.93
CA THR A 151 7.73 1.78 0.57
C THR A 151 8.52 0.80 1.44
N ARG A 152 9.73 0.41 1.02
CA ARG A 152 10.59 -0.46 1.83
C ARG A 152 11.03 0.18 3.16
N THR A 153 11.21 1.49 3.18
CA THR A 153 11.88 2.19 4.29
C THR A 153 11.05 3.29 4.96
N GLY A 154 9.83 3.56 4.47
CA GLY A 154 9.02 4.71 4.86
C GLY A 154 9.40 6.02 4.15
N LYS A 155 10.43 6.00 3.28
CA LYS A 155 10.88 7.13 2.47
C LYS A 155 10.48 6.96 1.03
N LEU A 156 10.21 8.08 0.36
CA LEU A 156 9.76 8.13 -1.03
C LEU A 156 10.41 9.33 -1.72
N GLU A 157 10.96 9.11 -2.92
CA GLU A 157 11.51 10.21 -3.71
C GLU A 157 10.39 11.08 -4.30
N PRO A 158 10.60 12.40 -4.47
CA PRO A 158 9.58 13.28 -5.03
C PRO A 158 9.04 12.82 -6.40
N SER A 159 9.90 12.27 -7.26
CA SER A 159 9.48 11.74 -8.56
C SER A 159 8.59 10.50 -8.45
N GLU A 160 8.79 9.67 -7.43
CA GLU A 160 7.97 8.48 -7.18
C GLU A 160 6.60 8.88 -6.64
N LEU A 161 6.53 9.92 -5.81
CA LEU A 161 5.27 10.52 -5.38
C LEU A 161 4.47 11.08 -6.57
N GLU A 162 5.13 11.75 -7.53
CA GLU A 162 4.45 12.22 -8.73
C GLU A 162 3.92 11.06 -9.60
N THR A 163 4.64 9.94 -9.66
CA THR A 163 4.14 8.71 -10.30
C THR A 163 2.88 8.21 -9.60
N PHE A 164 2.88 8.12 -8.26
CA PHE A 164 1.70 7.72 -7.49
C PHE A 164 0.49 8.63 -7.74
N LYS A 165 0.69 9.96 -7.79
CA LYS A 165 -0.41 10.90 -8.08
C LYS A 165 -1.02 10.65 -9.46
N LYS A 166 -0.20 10.38 -10.48
CA LYS A 166 -0.69 10.02 -11.82
C LYS A 166 -1.44 8.68 -11.81
N GLN A 167 -0.92 7.69 -11.08
CA GLN A 167 -1.61 6.40 -10.90
C GLN A 167 -2.96 6.57 -10.21
N ALA A 168 -3.05 7.42 -9.19
CA ALA A 168 -4.31 7.76 -8.51
C ALA A 168 -5.34 8.37 -9.47
N VAL A 169 -4.91 9.29 -10.35
CA VAL A 169 -5.76 9.87 -11.40
C VAL A 169 -6.26 8.79 -12.35
N CYS A 170 -5.37 7.91 -12.85
CA CYS A 170 -5.75 6.80 -13.73
C CYS A 170 -6.75 5.83 -13.09
N LEU A 171 -6.68 5.64 -11.77
CA LEU A 171 -7.60 4.79 -11.00
C LEU A 171 -8.86 5.52 -10.50
N ASN A 172 -9.04 6.79 -10.91
CA ASN A 172 -10.16 7.67 -10.54
C ASN A 172 -10.28 7.95 -9.03
N PHE A 173 -9.15 8.12 -8.35
CA PHE A 173 -9.11 8.64 -6.99
C PHE A 173 -9.05 10.18 -6.99
N PRO A 174 -9.65 10.84 -5.98
CA PRO A 174 -9.54 12.29 -5.85
C PRO A 174 -8.10 12.72 -5.51
N PRO A 175 -7.72 13.97 -5.79
CA PRO A 175 -6.40 14.52 -5.47
C PRO A 175 -6.25 14.88 -3.98
N GLU A 176 -6.85 14.08 -3.11
CA GLU A 176 -6.71 14.17 -1.65
C GLU A 176 -5.89 13.00 -1.16
N PHE A 177 -4.86 13.32 -0.35
CA PHE A 177 -3.91 12.35 0.14
C PHE A 177 -3.71 12.50 1.65
N TYR A 178 -3.52 11.37 2.32
CA TYR A 178 -3.11 11.31 3.72
C TYR A 178 -1.73 10.66 3.80
N PHE A 179 -0.77 11.41 4.36
CA PHE A 179 0.62 10.97 4.55
C PHE A 179 0.78 10.47 5.97
N LEU A 180 1.49 9.35 6.12
CA LEU A 180 1.71 8.71 7.40
C LEU A 180 3.14 8.96 7.90
N ASP A 181 3.30 8.91 9.21
CA ASP A 181 4.58 9.01 9.88
C ASP A 181 5.39 7.71 9.77
N SER A 182 6.69 7.80 10.04
CA SER A 182 7.61 6.66 10.03
C SER A 182 7.95 6.10 11.42
N ASP A 183 7.30 6.58 12.49
CA ASP A 183 7.44 5.97 13.82
C ASP A 183 6.57 4.72 13.92
N LEU A 184 7.15 3.58 13.57
CA LEU A 184 6.44 2.31 13.43
C LEU A 184 6.29 1.56 14.75
N CYS A 185 5.19 0.81 14.86
CA CYS A 185 5.02 -0.19 15.92
C CYS A 185 6.08 -1.30 15.85
N PRO A 186 6.56 -1.81 17.01
CA PRO A 186 7.42 -2.98 17.06
C PRO A 186 6.66 -4.22 16.58
N ASP A 187 7.39 -5.23 16.10
CA ASP A 187 6.82 -6.51 15.67
C ASP A 187 6.59 -7.42 16.89
N ASP A 188 5.33 -7.64 17.26
CA ASP A 188 5.00 -8.44 18.45
C ASP A 188 5.41 -9.91 18.30
N ARG A 189 5.51 -10.41 17.07
CA ARG A 189 5.98 -11.79 16.79
C ARG A 189 7.45 -11.98 17.20
N LYS A 190 8.25 -10.91 17.19
CA LYS A 190 9.67 -10.93 17.58
C LYS A 190 9.85 -10.65 19.07
N THR A 191 9.00 -9.79 19.64
CA THR A 191 9.07 -9.40 21.04
C THR A 191 8.68 -10.57 21.97
N GLY A 192 7.71 -11.40 21.58
CA GLY A 192 7.33 -12.60 22.33
C GLY A 192 8.35 -13.76 22.32
N ALA A 193 9.29 -13.78 21.36
CA ALA A 193 10.31 -14.83 21.26
C ALA A 193 11.50 -14.66 22.21
N THR A 194 11.58 -13.52 22.92
CA THR A 194 12.76 -13.17 23.75
C THR A 194 12.56 -13.49 25.24
N SER A 195 11.42 -14.06 25.66
CA SER A 195 11.10 -14.32 27.08
C SER A 195 11.17 -15.79 27.52
N GLU A 196 11.55 -16.74 26.67
CA GLU A 196 11.67 -18.18 27.02
C GLU A 196 13.12 -18.69 27.04
N GLY A 197 14.09 -17.82 27.36
CA GLY A 197 15.51 -18.14 27.36
C GLY A 197 16.24 -17.71 28.62
N GLU A 198 15.72 -18.01 29.82
CA GLU A 198 16.50 -17.89 31.05
C GLU A 198 16.23 -19.08 31.98
N GLU A 199 16.89 -20.20 31.65
CA GLU A 199 17.14 -21.30 32.60
C GLU A 199 18.25 -20.85 33.56
N PRO A 200 18.02 -20.73 34.88
CA PRO A 200 19.11 -20.57 35.81
C PRO A 200 19.77 -21.94 36.02
N THR A 201 20.81 -22.21 35.25
CA THR A 201 21.86 -23.14 35.65
C THR A 201 22.65 -22.51 36.81
N GLY A 202 22.58 -23.11 38.00
CA GLY A 202 23.31 -22.60 39.17
C GLY A 202 23.28 -23.55 40.35
N SER A 203 24.39 -24.28 40.52
CA SER A 203 24.61 -25.40 41.44
C SER A 203 24.71 -25.05 42.94
N ALA A 204 24.36 -26.08 43.74
CA ALA A 204 25.03 -26.58 44.95
C ALA A 204 25.34 -25.62 46.13
N LYS A 205 24.76 -25.94 47.29
CA LYS A 205 25.51 -26.45 48.43
C LYS A 205 24.65 -27.39 49.27
#